data_AF-A0A518FLV9-F1
#
_entry.id   AF-A0A518FLV9-F1
#
_cell.length_a   1.000
_cell.length_b   1.000
_cell.length_c   1.000
_cell.angle_alpha   90.00
_cell.angle_beta   90.00
_cell.angle_gamma   90.00
#
_symmetry.space_group_name_H-M   'P 1'
#
loop_
_entity.id
_entity.type
_entity.pdbx_description
1 polymer ?
#
loop_
_entity_poly.entity_id
_entity_poly.type
_entity_poly.pdbx_seq_one_letter_code
_entity_poly.pdbx_strand_id
1 'polypeptide(L)'
;MKDRRSQFLVKRMQQPITGYHQDETGHWVAQLACGHNQHVRHDPPLESRPWVLSHEGREGMLGYLLDCQKCAEGAPPDERPA
;
A
#
# COMPACT_ATOMS: atom_id res chain seq x y z
N MET A 1 -7.37 7.86 -36.35
CA MET A 1 -6.89 6.61 -35.73
C MET A 1 -5.49 6.84 -35.21
N LYS A 2 -5.34 7.44 -34.03
CA LYS A 2 -4.04 7.55 -33.35
C LYS A 2 -4.13 6.64 -32.13
N ASP A 3 -3.19 5.72 -32.07
CA ASP A 3 -3.08 4.63 -31.13
C ASP A 3 -3.28 5.11 -29.68
N ARG A 4 -4.49 4.89 -29.14
CA ARG A 4 -4.86 5.25 -27.77
C ARG A 4 -4.61 4.06 -26.82
N ARG A 5 -3.57 3.28 -27.11
CA ARG A 5 -3.27 1.99 -26.47
C ARG A 5 -1.98 1.99 -25.65
N SER A 6 -1.53 3.16 -25.19
CA SER A 6 -0.32 3.27 -24.36
C SER A 6 -0.50 4.21 -23.17
N GLN A 7 -1.56 4.01 -22.38
CA GLN A 7 -1.82 4.81 -21.17
C GLN A 7 -2.05 4.01 -19.88
N PHE A 8 -1.90 2.67 -19.88
CA PHE A 8 -2.27 1.85 -18.72
C PHE A 8 -1.33 0.69 -18.42
N LEU A 9 -0.02 0.89 -18.58
CA LEU A 9 0.97 0.04 -17.94
C LEU A 9 1.59 0.80 -16.77
N VAL A 10 0.78 1.14 -15.78
CA VAL A 10 1.33 1.47 -14.45
C VAL A 10 2.09 0.23 -14.03
N LYS A 11 3.42 0.35 -13.96
CA LYS A 11 4.29 -0.74 -13.53
C LYS A 11 3.89 -1.08 -12.10
N ARG A 12 3.04 -2.09 -11.93
CA ARG A 12 2.56 -2.57 -10.63
C ARG A 12 3.75 -3.19 -9.91
N MET A 13 4.44 -2.37 -9.13
CA MET A 13 5.55 -2.82 -8.30
C MET A 13 4.94 -3.35 -7.01
N GLN A 14 4.57 -4.63 -7.07
CA GLN A 14 3.99 -5.34 -5.95
C GLN A 14 5.05 -5.56 -4.86
N GLN A 15 4.75 -5.12 -3.65
CA GLN A 15 5.65 -5.21 -2.51
C GLN A 15 4.93 -5.86 -1.33
N PRO A 16 5.56 -6.83 -0.65
CA PRO A 16 4.94 -7.47 0.50
C PRO A 16 4.86 -6.50 1.67
N ILE A 17 3.77 -6.58 2.42
CA ILE A 17 3.63 -5.88 3.70
C ILE A 17 4.55 -6.52 4.73
N THR A 18 5.39 -5.72 5.39
CA THR A 18 6.34 -6.17 6.42
C THR A 18 5.98 -5.68 7.82
N GLY A 19 5.04 -4.75 7.94
CA GLY A 19 4.62 -4.20 9.22
C GLY A 19 3.52 -3.18 9.08
N TYR A 20 3.05 -2.67 10.22
CA TYR A 20 2.04 -1.64 10.29
C TYR A 20 2.39 -0.63 11.39
N HIS A 21 1.93 0.60 11.22
CA HIS A 21 1.87 1.60 12.27
C HIS A 21 0.63 2.45 12.08
N GLN A 22 0.31 3.27 13.07
CA GLN A 22 -0.65 4.35 12.91
C GLN A 22 0.12 5.66 12.70
N ASP A 23 -0.40 6.52 11.83
CA ASP A 23 0.08 7.90 11.75
C ASP A 23 -0.42 8.74 12.94
N GLU A 24 -0.02 10.02 13.00
CA GLU A 24 -0.39 10.96 14.06
C GLU A 24 -1.92 11.14 14.23
N THR A 25 -2.68 10.82 13.19
CA THR A 25 -4.15 10.90 13.19
C THR A 25 -4.84 9.55 13.46
N GLY A 26 -4.07 8.50 13.74
CA GLY A 26 -4.58 7.18 14.05
C GLY A 26 -4.92 6.31 12.83
N HIS A 27 -4.57 6.72 11.61
CA HIS A 27 -4.82 5.92 10.42
C HIS A 27 -3.76 4.84 10.23
N TRP A 28 -4.20 3.63 9.85
CA TRP A 28 -3.29 2.52 9.58
C TRP A 28 -2.46 2.73 8.31
N VAL A 29 -1.16 2.52 8.46
CA VAL A 29 -0.15 2.60 7.41
C VAL A 29 0.59 1.27 7.35
N ALA A 30 0.53 0.61 6.19
CA ALA A 30 1.32 -0.58 5.90
C ALA A 30 2.74 -0.17 5.50
N GLN A 31 3.73 -0.78 6.12
CA GLN A 31 5.13 -0.69 5.73
C GLN A 31 5.41 -1.78 4.70
N LEU A 32 5.99 -1.42 3.56
CA LEU A 32 6.30 -2.34 2.47
C LEU A 32 7.79 -2.68 2.45
N ALA A 33 8.15 -3.86 1.93
CA ALA A 33 9.54 -4.30 1.87
C ALA A 33 10.47 -3.37 1.05
N CYS A 34 9.94 -2.64 0.07
CA CYS A 34 10.68 -1.62 -0.67
C CYS A 34 11.10 -0.40 0.18
N GLY A 35 10.58 -0.27 1.39
CA GLY A 35 10.80 0.89 2.26
C GLY A 35 9.80 2.02 2.08
N HIS A 36 8.76 1.85 1.25
CA HIS A 36 7.64 2.77 1.18
C HIS A 36 6.52 2.38 2.14
N ASN A 37 5.74 3.39 2.52
CA ASN A 37 4.56 3.31 3.36
C ASN A 37 3.30 3.54 2.51
N GLN A 38 2.24 2.80 2.81
CA GLN A 38 0.95 2.94 2.14
C GLN A 38 -0.17 2.96 3.18
N HIS A 39 -0.98 4.02 3.16
CA HIS A 39 -2.23 4.06 3.94
C HIS A 39 -3.15 2.93 3.50
N VAL A 40 -3.67 2.20 4.49
CA VAL A 40 -4.59 1.10 4.28
C VAL A 40 -5.86 1.40 5.05
N ARG A 41 -6.96 1.67 4.33
CA ARG A 41 -8.24 2.05 4.91
C ARG A 41 -9.33 1.11 4.44
N HIS A 42 -10.35 0.96 5.27
CA HIS A 42 -11.61 0.33 4.90
C HIS A 42 -12.66 1.44 4.85
N ASP A 43 -12.97 1.90 3.65
CA ASP A 43 -13.93 2.98 3.38
C ASP A 43 -14.93 2.56 2.29
N PRO A 44 -15.85 1.61 2.58
CA PRO A 44 -16.88 1.23 1.62
C PRO A 44 -17.83 2.39 1.29
N PRO A 45 -18.29 2.51 0.04
CA PRO A 45 -18.13 1.55 -1.06
C PRO A 45 -16.84 1.74 -1.88
N LEU A 46 -16.02 2.74 -1.57
CA LEU A 46 -14.87 3.13 -2.37
C LEU A 46 -13.70 2.13 -2.22
N GLU A 47 -13.43 1.67 -1.01
CA GLU A 47 -12.33 0.75 -0.73
C GLU A 47 -12.71 -0.28 0.35
N SER A 48 -12.70 -1.56 -0.02
CA SER A 48 -13.02 -2.66 0.92
C SER A 48 -11.76 -3.41 1.34
N ARG A 49 -11.21 -3.04 2.50
CA ARG A 49 -10.12 -3.79 3.18
C ARG A 49 -10.51 -4.19 4.61
N PRO A 50 -11.53 -5.06 4.80
CA PRO A 50 -12.05 -5.37 6.13
C PRO A 50 -10.99 -5.94 7.09
N TRP A 51 -9.95 -6.57 6.54
CA TRP A 51 -8.80 -7.08 7.30
C TRP A 51 -8.05 -5.99 8.08
N VAL A 52 -8.13 -4.72 7.70
CA VAL A 52 -7.42 -3.64 8.41
C VAL A 52 -8.06 -3.31 9.77
N LEU A 53 -9.33 -3.68 9.96
CA LEU A 53 -10.13 -3.29 11.11
C LEU A 53 -9.72 -4.01 12.40
N SER A 54 -9.13 -5.21 12.31
CA SER A 54 -8.69 -6.00 13.47
C SER A 54 -7.18 -6.22 13.47
N HIS A 55 -6.64 -6.51 14.66
CA HIS A 55 -5.22 -6.83 14.79
C HIS A 55 -4.87 -8.11 14.05
N GLU A 56 -5.68 -9.15 14.25
CA GLU A 56 -5.53 -10.47 13.64
C GLU A 56 -5.64 -10.39 12.11
N GLY A 57 -6.52 -9.52 11.61
CA GLY A 57 -6.67 -9.29 10.17
C GLY A 57 -5.43 -8.65 9.57
N ARG A 58 -4.81 -7.68 10.27
CA ARG A 58 -3.53 -7.09 9.83
C ARG A 58 -2.39 -8.09 9.90
N GLU A 59 -2.27 -8.86 10.98
CA GLU A 59 -1.24 -9.90 11.10
C GLU A 59 -1.35 -10.95 10.01
N GLY A 60 -2.57 -11.40 9.69
CA GLY A 60 -2.82 -12.36 8.61
C GLY A 60 -2.47 -11.82 7.21
N MET A 61 -2.28 -10.52 7.07
CA MET A 61 -1.93 -9.85 5.81
C MET A 61 -0.44 -9.54 5.69
N LEU A 62 0.38 -9.85 6.68
CA LEU A 62 1.83 -9.80 6.52
C LEU A 62 2.27 -10.71 5.36
N GLY A 63 3.15 -10.20 4.49
CA GLY A 63 3.55 -10.87 3.26
C GLY A 63 2.59 -10.70 2.07
N TYR A 64 1.36 -10.20 2.29
CA TYR A 64 0.45 -9.87 1.19
C TYR A 64 1.04 -8.77 0.32
N LEU A 65 0.88 -8.90 -1.00
CA LEU A 65 1.45 -7.99 -1.98
C LEU A 65 0.53 -6.79 -2.25
N LEU A 66 1.02 -5.58 -2.02
CA LEU A 66 0.36 -4.33 -2.41
C LEU A 66 1.09 -3.64 -3.57
N ASP A 67 0.33 -3.04 -4.47
CA ASP A 67 0.87 -2.19 -5.53
C ASP A 67 1.48 -0.91 -4.93
N CYS A 68 2.79 -0.75 -5.06
CA CYS A 68 3.49 0.45 -4.61
C CYS A 68 3.60 1.48 -5.74
N GLN A 69 2.76 2.52 -5.69
CA GLN A 69 2.82 3.63 -6.65
C GLN A 69 4.15 4.40 -6.58
N LYS A 70 4.70 4.58 -5.38
CA LYS A 70 6.00 5.24 -5.18
C LYS A 70 7.15 4.51 -5.88
N CYS A 71 7.16 3.17 -5.87
CA CYS A 71 8.11 2.40 -6.68
C CYS A 71 7.89 2.58 -8.19
N ALA A 72 6.64 2.65 -8.65
CA ALA A 72 6.34 2.90 -10.05
C ALA A 72 6.83 4.27 -10.52
N GLU A 73 6.83 5.26 -9.63
CA GLU A 73 7.28 6.63 -9.85
C GLU A 73 8.79 6.84 -9.58
N GLY A 74 9.49 5.84 -9.05
CA GLY A 74 10.91 5.94 -8.70
C GLY A 74 11.19 6.85 -7.50
N ALA A 75 10.20 7.05 -6.63
CA ALA A 75 10.34 7.89 -5.44
C ALA A 75 11.32 7.27 -4.41
N PRO A 76 12.04 8.09 -3.63
CA PRO A 76 12.89 7.59 -2.55
C PRO A 76 12.07 6.88 -1.46
N PRO A 77 12.66 5.95 -0.69
CA PRO A 77 12.01 5.31 0.45
C PRO A 77 11.47 6.31 1.47
N ASP A 78 10.46 5.91 2.22
CA ASP A 78 9.88 6.74 3.28
C ASP A 78 10.65 6.60 4.59
N GLU A 79 10.50 7.58 5.48
CA GLU A 79 10.96 7.46 6.85
C GLU A 79 10.16 6.36 7.55
N ARG A 80 10.88 5.45 8.22
CA ARG A 80 10.26 4.41 9.05
C ARG A 80 10.11 4.98 10.46
N PRO A 81 8.92 4.92 11.06
CA PRO A 81 8.79 5.20 12.48
C PRO A 81 9.67 4.21 13.26
N ALA A 82 10.32 4.73 14.31
CA ALA A 82 11.20 3.97 15.19
C ALA A 82 10.44 2.87 15.96
#